data_AF-A0A524GBR5-F1
#
_entry.id   AF-A0A524GBR5-F1
#
_cell.length_a   1.000
_cell.length_b   1.000
_cell.length_c   1.000
_cell.angle_alpha   90.00
_cell.angle_beta   90.00
_cell.angle_gamma   90.00
#
_symmetry.space_group_name_H-M   'P 1'
#
loop_
_entity.id
_entity.type
_entity.pdbx_description
1 polymer ?
#
loop_
_entity_poly.entity_id
_entity_poly.type
_entity_poly.pdbx_seq_one_letter_code
_entity_poly.pdbx_strand_id
1 'polypeptide(L)'
;MTASNILDIFDKITNIKSGGVIERYGFNDFLEVAREVRTKVTDDIWLEVGWDILEGMGLEELSGCDYDILTALEHIPSDSDLIDIQTFLRHTLVETLLEQFESGGTTALLDIERMVGTPADVLIPKILDLRREEMENTVITVVGKEVILYDVFMNMIGTITEPKEPVILEDLWLTAYGCQVLSAMHLGLKTDLITLSKIKAVLEKMELTLNIEWSERVINKSHVNMSEAMKTLILRRASNLKR
;
A
#
# COMPACT_ATOMS: atom_id res chain seq x y z
N MET A 1 -14.60 -3.47 23.30
CA MET A 1 -13.34 -2.95 23.89
C MET A 1 -13.67 -1.66 24.64
N THR A 2 -13.23 -1.51 25.88
CA THR A 2 -13.34 -0.25 26.63
C THR A 2 -12.23 0.71 26.17
N ALA A 3 -12.48 2.02 26.24
CA ALA A 3 -11.48 3.03 25.86
C ALA A 3 -10.17 2.93 26.67
N SER A 4 -10.23 2.40 27.90
CA SER A 4 -9.07 2.11 28.75
C SER A 4 -8.16 1.04 28.15
N ASN A 5 -8.72 -0.03 27.58
CA ASN A 5 -7.91 -1.09 26.98
C ASN A 5 -7.17 -0.62 25.72
N ILE A 6 -7.72 0.36 25.01
CA ILE A 6 -7.12 0.88 23.76
C ILE A 6 -5.92 1.77 24.10
N LEU A 7 -6.02 2.62 25.13
CA LEU A 7 -4.90 3.45 25.59
C LEU A 7 -3.73 2.60 26.10
N ASP A 8 -4.00 1.56 26.90
CA ASP A 8 -2.97 0.64 27.37
C ASP A 8 -2.26 -0.10 26.21
N ILE A 9 -3.00 -0.44 25.14
CA ILE A 9 -2.43 -1.04 23.93
C ILE A 9 -1.55 -0.03 23.20
N PHE A 10 -1.97 1.23 23.05
CA PHE A 10 -1.17 2.27 22.39
C PHE A 10 0.09 2.64 23.17
N ASP A 11 0.03 2.66 24.50
CA ASP A 11 1.20 2.87 25.35
C ASP A 11 2.19 1.70 25.18
N LYS A 12 1.69 0.46 25.12
CA LYS A 12 2.51 -0.71 24.81
C LYS A 12 3.12 -0.63 23.40
N ILE A 13 2.34 -0.27 22.39
CA ILE A 13 2.84 -0.05 21.02
C ILE A 13 3.95 1.00 21.03
N THR A 14 3.75 2.13 21.72
CA THR A 14 4.73 3.21 21.82
C THR A 14 6.02 2.74 22.49
N ASN A 15 5.94 1.88 23.50
CA ASN A 15 7.12 1.27 24.10
C ASN A 15 7.86 0.37 23.10
N ILE A 16 7.14 -0.46 22.35
CA ILE A 16 7.70 -1.36 21.32
C ILE A 16 8.46 -0.58 20.23
N LYS A 17 8.04 0.65 19.89
CA LYS A 17 8.66 1.48 18.83
C LYS A 17 10.15 1.80 19.04
N SER A 18 10.69 1.62 20.24
CA SER A 18 12.08 1.93 20.51
C SER A 18 12.93 0.66 20.50
N GLY A 19 13.90 0.54 19.58
CA GLY A 19 14.96 -0.48 19.66
C GLY A 19 15.66 -0.50 21.02
N GLY A 20 15.60 0.60 21.77
CA GLY A 20 16.01 0.68 23.17
C GLY A 20 15.24 -0.24 24.14
N VAL A 21 14.09 -0.81 23.79
CA VAL A 21 13.43 -1.85 24.62
C VAL A 21 14.22 -3.15 24.57
N ILE A 22 14.67 -3.57 23.38
CA ILE A 22 15.46 -4.80 23.22
C ILE A 22 16.79 -4.65 23.96
N GLU A 23 17.44 -3.49 23.85
CA GLU A 23 18.69 -3.22 24.57
C GLU A 23 18.53 -3.17 26.10
N ARG A 24 17.37 -2.74 26.61
CA ARG A 24 17.13 -2.55 28.05
C ARG A 24 16.54 -3.78 28.75
N TYR A 25 15.65 -4.50 28.09
CA TYR A 25 14.83 -5.56 28.66
C TYR A 25 15.08 -6.92 28.00
N GLY A 26 15.76 -6.96 26.86
CA GLY A 26 16.05 -8.17 26.11
C GLY A 26 14.94 -8.55 25.11
N PHE A 27 15.29 -9.47 24.21
CA PHE A 27 14.41 -9.85 23.11
C PHE A 27 13.17 -10.64 23.53
N ASN A 28 13.28 -11.47 24.59
CA ASN A 28 12.14 -12.22 25.12
C ASN A 28 11.00 -11.32 25.60
N ASP A 29 11.33 -10.32 26.42
CA ASP A 29 10.36 -9.38 26.96
C ASP A 29 9.69 -8.59 25.82
N PHE A 30 10.48 -8.18 24.82
CA PHE A 30 9.97 -7.58 23.60
C PHE A 30 8.98 -8.50 22.85
N LEU A 31 9.35 -9.78 22.65
CA LEU A 31 8.53 -10.75 21.93
C LEU A 31 7.22 -11.06 22.66
N GLU A 32 7.23 -11.15 23.98
CA GLU A 32 6.02 -11.32 24.79
C GLU A 32 5.05 -10.15 24.62
N VAL A 33 5.56 -8.92 24.66
CA VAL A 33 4.73 -7.72 24.43
C VAL A 33 4.20 -7.70 23.00
N ALA A 34 5.02 -8.04 21.99
CA ALA A 34 4.60 -8.12 20.60
C ALA A 34 3.46 -9.14 20.40
N ARG A 35 3.57 -10.34 20.99
CA ARG A 35 2.50 -11.35 21.00
C ARG A 35 1.22 -10.82 21.64
N GLU A 36 1.35 -10.18 22.80
CA GLU A 36 0.20 -9.64 23.51
C GLU A 36 -0.54 -8.59 22.64
N VAL A 37 0.20 -7.69 22.00
CA VAL A 37 -0.38 -6.69 21.08
C VAL A 37 -1.04 -7.36 19.89
N ARG A 38 -0.37 -8.33 19.23
CA ARG A 38 -0.91 -9.05 18.07
C ARG A 38 -2.28 -9.67 18.35
N THR A 39 -2.47 -10.25 19.54
CA THR A 39 -3.76 -10.89 19.92
C THR A 39 -4.90 -9.90 20.15
N LYS A 40 -4.61 -8.61 20.30
CA LYS A 40 -5.57 -7.57 20.69
C LYS A 40 -5.94 -6.63 19.55
N VAL A 41 -5.18 -6.60 18.47
CA VAL A 41 -5.37 -5.70 17.34
C VAL A 41 -5.85 -6.45 16.09
N THR A 42 -6.48 -5.73 15.16
CA THR A 42 -6.83 -6.25 13.85
C THR A 42 -5.59 -6.35 12.95
N ASP A 43 -5.66 -7.15 11.89
CA ASP A 43 -4.51 -7.40 11.01
C ASP A 43 -3.99 -6.12 10.33
N ASP A 44 -4.87 -5.20 9.95
CA ASP A 44 -4.49 -3.90 9.36
C ASP A 44 -3.75 -2.99 10.35
N ILE A 45 -4.14 -3.02 11.62
CA ILE A 45 -3.43 -2.30 12.69
C ILE A 45 -2.10 -2.99 12.99
N TRP A 46 -2.07 -4.33 12.98
CA TRP A 46 -0.85 -5.09 13.20
C TRP A 46 0.20 -4.82 12.12
N LEU A 47 -0.19 -4.70 10.85
CA LEU A 47 0.75 -4.31 9.77
C LEU A 47 1.43 -2.96 10.07
N GLU A 48 0.68 -1.95 10.51
CA GLU A 48 1.26 -0.65 10.88
C GLU A 48 2.19 -0.76 12.09
N VAL A 49 1.79 -1.50 13.13
CA VAL A 49 2.65 -1.78 14.29
C VAL A 49 3.92 -2.52 13.87
N GLY A 50 3.81 -3.44 12.90
CA GLY A 50 4.93 -4.17 12.34
C GLY A 50 5.92 -3.24 11.65
N TRP A 51 5.44 -2.31 10.83
CA TRP A 51 6.31 -1.32 10.18
C TRP A 51 6.93 -0.35 11.20
N ASP A 52 6.20 0.04 12.24
CA ASP A 52 6.73 0.82 13.35
C ASP A 52 7.86 0.08 14.10
N ILE A 53 7.73 -1.24 14.27
CA ILE A 53 8.78 -2.11 14.84
C ILE A 53 10.02 -2.10 13.94
N LEU A 54 9.84 -2.27 12.63
CA LEU A 54 10.94 -2.27 11.66
C LEU A 54 11.68 -0.94 11.67
N GLU A 55 10.96 0.18 11.65
CA GLU A 55 11.55 1.53 11.78
C GLU A 55 12.29 1.70 13.12
N GLY A 56 11.70 1.20 14.23
CA GLY A 56 12.35 1.20 15.54
C GLY A 56 13.64 0.37 15.61
N MET A 57 13.79 -0.59 14.71
CA MET A 57 14.98 -1.43 14.53
C MET A 57 15.93 -0.91 13.45
N GLY A 58 15.66 0.23 12.80
CA GLY A 58 16.49 0.73 11.70
C GLY A 58 16.41 -0.11 10.43
N LEU A 59 15.23 -0.69 10.18
CA LEU A 59 14.86 -1.46 8.98
C LEU A 59 13.70 -0.80 8.23
N GLU A 60 13.61 0.53 8.30
CA GLU A 60 12.53 1.30 7.69
C GLU A 60 12.45 1.16 6.17
N GLU A 61 13.51 0.69 5.51
CA GLU A 61 13.52 0.39 4.07
C GLU A 61 12.60 -0.78 3.70
N LEU A 62 12.28 -1.65 4.66
CA LEU A 62 11.39 -2.79 4.49
C LEU A 62 9.96 -2.51 4.97
N SER A 63 9.69 -1.31 5.47
CA SER A 63 8.34 -0.88 5.81
C SER A 63 7.44 -0.87 4.57
N GLY A 64 6.16 -1.21 4.76
CA GLY A 64 5.22 -1.37 3.64
C GLY A 64 5.14 -2.79 3.08
N CYS A 65 5.89 -3.75 3.64
CA CYS A 65 5.73 -5.16 3.31
C CYS A 65 4.37 -5.69 3.80
N ASP A 66 3.73 -6.54 3.00
CA ASP A 66 2.47 -7.19 3.33
C ASP A 66 2.72 -8.52 4.06
N TYR A 67 3.27 -8.44 5.27
CA TYR A 67 3.74 -9.62 6.01
C TYR A 67 3.51 -9.48 7.51
N ASP A 68 3.09 -10.57 8.16
CA ASP A 68 2.98 -10.64 9.62
C ASP A 68 4.38 -10.86 10.22
N ILE A 69 5.05 -9.76 10.58
CA ILE A 69 6.42 -9.79 11.10
C ILE A 69 6.58 -10.62 12.38
N LEU A 70 5.50 -10.89 13.13
CA LEU A 70 5.59 -11.74 14.33
C LEU A 70 6.08 -13.14 13.94
N THR A 71 5.64 -13.63 12.79
CA THR A 71 6.07 -14.92 12.25
C THR A 71 7.58 -14.97 12.14
N ALA A 72 8.24 -13.94 11.62
CA ALA A 72 9.70 -13.90 11.54
C ALA A 72 10.34 -13.75 12.93
N LEU A 73 9.80 -12.87 13.78
CA LEU A 73 10.32 -12.63 15.13
C LEU A 73 10.34 -13.90 16.00
N GLU A 74 9.33 -14.78 15.86
CA GLU A 74 9.25 -16.01 16.66
C GLU A 74 10.30 -17.07 16.30
N HIS A 75 10.93 -16.96 15.12
CA HIS A 75 12.01 -17.86 14.70
C HIS A 75 13.39 -17.42 15.20
N ILE A 76 13.50 -16.22 15.78
CA ILE A 76 14.77 -15.68 16.26
C ILE A 76 15.09 -16.25 17.66
N PRO A 77 16.32 -16.74 17.91
CA PRO A 77 16.73 -17.20 19.23
C PRO A 77 16.57 -16.11 20.30
N SER A 78 16.15 -16.52 21.50
CA SER A 78 15.83 -15.62 22.61
C SER A 78 17.02 -14.86 23.18
N ASP A 79 18.23 -15.37 22.97
CA ASP A 79 19.51 -14.82 23.38
C ASP A 79 20.19 -13.97 22.30
N SER A 80 19.53 -13.75 21.17
CA SER A 80 20.03 -12.91 20.07
C SER A 80 20.17 -11.45 20.50
N ASP A 81 21.24 -10.80 20.05
CA ASP A 81 21.38 -9.36 20.21
C ASP A 81 20.63 -8.58 19.11
N LEU A 82 20.61 -7.25 19.21
CA LEU A 82 19.91 -6.41 18.24
C LEU A 82 20.45 -6.55 16.81
N ILE A 83 21.77 -6.75 16.65
CA ILE A 83 22.41 -6.86 15.35
C ILE A 83 22.02 -8.17 14.68
N ASP A 84 21.99 -9.27 15.44
CA ASP A 84 21.54 -10.58 14.99
C ASP A 84 20.06 -10.53 14.57
N ILE A 85 19.21 -9.90 15.38
CA ILE A 85 17.78 -9.69 15.07
C ILE A 85 17.61 -8.90 13.77
N GLN A 86 18.30 -7.77 13.64
CA GLN A 86 18.25 -6.92 12.44
C GLN A 86 18.70 -7.69 11.20
N THR A 87 19.80 -8.45 11.31
CA THR A 87 20.36 -9.22 10.20
C THR A 87 19.40 -10.33 9.76
N PHE A 88 18.81 -11.05 10.73
CA PHE A 88 17.83 -12.09 10.46
C PHE A 88 16.58 -11.52 9.77
N LEU A 89 15.96 -10.49 10.37
CA LEU A 89 14.76 -9.87 9.81
C LEU A 89 14.99 -9.33 8.41
N ARG A 90 16.12 -8.65 8.19
CA ARG A 90 16.45 -8.11 6.87
C ARG A 90 16.53 -9.22 5.82
N HIS A 91 17.21 -10.32 6.12
CA HIS A 91 17.31 -11.46 5.21
C HIS A 91 15.93 -12.08 4.93
N THR A 92 15.20 -12.43 5.99
CA THR A 92 13.89 -13.09 5.88
C THR A 92 12.88 -12.23 5.11
N LEU A 93 12.83 -10.93 5.37
CA LEU A 93 11.87 -10.03 4.70
C LEU A 93 12.25 -9.77 3.25
N VAL A 94 13.54 -9.65 2.92
CA VAL A 94 13.98 -9.53 1.51
C VAL A 94 13.60 -10.79 0.73
N GLU A 95 13.81 -11.98 1.28
CA GLU A 95 13.39 -13.24 0.66
C GLU A 95 11.86 -13.31 0.51
N THR A 96 11.13 -12.97 1.57
CA THR A 96 9.66 -12.97 1.55
C THR A 96 9.12 -11.99 0.50
N LEU A 97 9.70 -10.80 0.37
CA LEU A 97 9.30 -9.83 -0.66
C LEU A 97 9.55 -10.36 -2.07
N LEU A 98 10.67 -11.05 -2.32
CA LEU A 98 10.93 -11.69 -3.60
C LEU A 98 9.87 -12.75 -3.93
N GLU A 99 9.51 -13.61 -2.97
CA GLU A 99 8.45 -14.61 -3.15
C GLU A 99 7.07 -13.95 -3.40
N GLN A 100 6.78 -12.85 -2.70
CA GLN A 100 5.57 -12.06 -2.93
C GLN A 100 5.55 -11.47 -4.34
N PHE A 101 6.66 -10.91 -4.81
CA PHE A 101 6.80 -10.36 -6.15
C PHE A 101 6.63 -11.42 -7.25
N GLU A 102 7.12 -12.63 -7.04
CA GLU A 102 6.89 -13.76 -7.94
C GLU A 102 5.41 -14.17 -8.01
N SER A 103 4.67 -13.92 -6.93
CA SER A 103 3.24 -14.21 -6.79
C SER A 103 2.31 -13.04 -7.17
N GLY A 104 2.85 -11.98 -7.79
CA GLY A 104 2.09 -10.77 -8.17
C GLY A 104 1.73 -9.87 -6.99
N GLY A 105 2.51 -9.93 -5.91
CA GLY A 105 2.35 -9.14 -4.69
C GLY A 105 2.44 -7.63 -4.94
N THR A 106 1.75 -6.86 -4.10
CA THR A 106 1.72 -5.39 -4.19
C THR A 106 3.07 -4.74 -3.93
N THR A 107 3.32 -3.64 -4.64
CA THR A 107 4.46 -2.74 -4.40
C THR A 107 4.05 -1.37 -3.86
N ALA A 108 2.77 -1.19 -3.51
CA ALA A 108 2.14 0.12 -3.35
C ALA A 108 2.73 1.02 -2.26
N LEU A 109 3.22 0.42 -1.16
CA LEU A 109 3.72 1.16 0.00
C LEU A 109 5.23 1.03 0.22
N LEU A 110 5.95 0.36 -0.69
CA LEU A 110 7.39 0.21 -0.59
C LEU A 110 8.09 1.52 -0.97
N ASP A 111 9.05 1.96 -0.16
CA ASP A 111 9.80 3.18 -0.41
C ASP A 111 11.16 2.86 -1.04
N ILE A 112 11.23 2.96 -2.38
CA ILE A 112 12.45 2.70 -3.14
C ILE A 112 13.58 3.64 -2.72
N GLU A 113 13.28 4.89 -2.35
CA GLU A 113 14.32 5.87 -1.98
C GLU A 113 15.02 5.47 -0.69
N ARG A 114 14.28 4.89 0.26
CA ARG A 114 14.83 4.36 1.52
C ARG A 114 15.64 3.08 1.32
N MET A 115 15.32 2.29 0.29
CA MET A 115 16.08 1.09 -0.04
C MET A 115 17.49 1.44 -0.53
N VAL A 116 17.68 2.59 -1.22
CA VAL A 116 18.97 3.00 -1.80
C VAL A 116 20.12 2.95 -0.79
N GLY A 117 21.13 2.14 -1.09
CA GLY A 117 22.33 1.97 -0.27
C GLY A 117 22.19 0.94 0.84
N THR A 118 21.04 0.26 0.95
CA THR A 118 20.80 -0.83 1.90
C THR A 118 20.89 -2.19 1.20
N PRO A 119 20.93 -3.31 1.95
CA PRO A 119 20.82 -4.62 1.34
C PRO A 119 19.48 -4.88 0.64
N ALA A 120 18.44 -4.06 0.82
CA ALA A 120 17.18 -4.17 0.09
C ALA A 120 17.26 -3.65 -1.36
N ASP A 121 18.37 -3.00 -1.75
CA ASP A 121 18.60 -2.45 -3.11
C ASP A 121 18.39 -3.46 -4.23
N VAL A 122 18.66 -4.74 -3.96
CA VAL A 122 18.46 -5.85 -4.89
C VAL A 122 16.99 -5.95 -5.35
N LEU A 123 16.04 -5.48 -4.54
CA LEU A 123 14.61 -5.50 -4.87
C LEU A 123 14.20 -4.42 -5.87
N ILE A 124 14.95 -3.30 -5.94
CA ILE A 124 14.55 -2.10 -6.69
C ILE A 124 14.23 -2.38 -8.16
N PRO A 125 15.08 -3.09 -8.94
CA PRO A 125 14.78 -3.35 -10.34
C PRO A 125 13.45 -4.11 -10.51
N LYS A 126 13.20 -5.11 -9.66
CA LYS A 126 11.98 -5.91 -9.71
C LYS A 126 10.75 -5.10 -9.31
N ILE A 127 10.86 -4.25 -8.29
CA ILE A 127 9.79 -3.34 -7.87
C ILE A 127 9.43 -2.39 -9.02
N LEU A 128 10.40 -1.79 -9.70
CA LEU A 128 10.15 -0.86 -10.79
C LEU A 128 9.42 -1.53 -11.96
N ASP A 129 9.78 -2.76 -12.30
CA ASP A 129 9.11 -3.53 -13.35
C ASP A 129 7.67 -3.86 -12.96
N LEU A 130 7.45 -4.36 -11.73
CA LEU A 130 6.11 -4.65 -11.21
C LEU A 130 5.22 -3.41 -11.16
N ARG A 131 5.74 -2.25 -10.76
CA ARG A 131 4.96 -1.00 -10.74
C ARG A 131 4.49 -0.57 -12.12
N ARG A 132 5.28 -0.81 -13.17
CA ARG A 132 4.85 -0.56 -14.55
C ARG A 132 3.75 -1.54 -14.94
N GLU A 133 3.93 -2.82 -14.64
CA GLU A 133 2.94 -3.86 -14.92
C GLU A 133 1.60 -3.63 -14.17
N GLU A 134 1.64 -3.23 -12.90
CA GLU A 134 0.47 -2.83 -12.12
C GLU A 134 -0.32 -1.72 -12.83
N MET A 135 0.37 -0.70 -13.35
CA MET A 135 -0.26 0.42 -14.04
C MET A 135 -0.80 0.04 -15.42
N GLU A 136 -0.06 -0.74 -16.20
CA GLU A 136 -0.48 -1.21 -17.53
C GLU A 136 -1.74 -2.08 -17.44
N ASN A 137 -1.87 -2.88 -16.37
CA ASN A 137 -3.03 -3.74 -16.15
C ASN A 137 -4.19 -3.05 -15.43
N THR A 138 -3.98 -1.84 -14.88
CA THR A 138 -5.04 -1.11 -14.16
C THR A 138 -5.97 -0.43 -15.14
N VAL A 139 -7.27 -0.74 -15.05
CA VAL A 139 -8.32 -0.16 -15.88
C VAL A 139 -9.30 0.59 -14.99
N ILE A 140 -9.42 1.90 -15.21
CA ILE A 140 -10.40 2.72 -14.51
C ILE A 140 -11.72 2.72 -15.26
N THR A 141 -12.74 2.16 -14.63
CA THR A 141 -14.10 2.12 -15.20
C THR A 141 -14.81 3.45 -14.96
N VAL A 142 -15.31 4.06 -16.02
CA VAL A 142 -16.16 5.25 -15.93
C VAL A 142 -17.61 4.88 -16.25
N VAL A 143 -18.47 5.06 -15.25
CA VAL A 143 -19.90 4.76 -15.37
C VAL A 143 -20.65 5.97 -15.94
N GLY A 144 -21.07 5.84 -17.19
CA GLY A 144 -21.73 6.93 -17.91
C GLY A 144 -22.49 6.46 -19.13
N LYS A 145 -23.16 7.40 -19.78
CA LYS A 145 -23.68 7.20 -21.14
C LYS A 145 -22.79 7.96 -22.09
N GLU A 146 -22.31 7.28 -23.11
CA GLU A 146 -21.75 7.92 -24.28
C GLU A 146 -22.89 8.44 -25.15
N VAL A 147 -22.94 9.75 -25.35
CA VAL A 147 -23.93 10.44 -26.17
C VAL A 147 -23.24 10.82 -27.47
N ILE A 148 -23.62 10.16 -28.56
CA ILE A 148 -23.13 10.51 -29.89
C ILE A 148 -23.83 11.80 -30.33
N LEU A 149 -23.03 12.81 -30.65
CA LEU A 149 -23.52 14.05 -31.22
C LEU A 149 -23.58 13.94 -32.72
N TYR A 150 -24.70 14.39 -33.27
CA TYR A 150 -24.92 14.53 -34.70
C TYR A 150 -25.10 15.99 -35.06
N ASP A 151 -24.61 16.41 -36.22
CA ASP A 151 -24.99 17.70 -36.80
C ASP A 151 -26.45 17.68 -37.28
N VAL A 152 -26.93 18.82 -37.76
CA VAL A 152 -28.28 18.96 -38.35
C VAL A 152 -28.52 18.08 -39.58
N PHE A 153 -27.47 17.46 -40.14
CA PHE A 153 -27.50 16.57 -41.30
C PHE A 153 -27.31 15.09 -40.91
N MET A 154 -27.34 14.76 -39.61
CA MET A 154 -27.10 13.40 -39.09
C MET A 154 -25.68 12.87 -39.34
N ASN A 155 -24.69 13.73 -39.55
CA ASN A 155 -23.28 13.34 -39.52
C ASN A 155 -22.80 13.35 -38.07
N MET A 156 -22.11 12.30 -37.65
CA MET A 156 -21.49 12.25 -36.32
C MET A 156 -20.41 13.35 -36.23
N ILE A 157 -20.60 14.30 -35.30
CA ILE A 157 -19.66 15.41 -35.05
C ILE A 157 -18.79 15.20 -33.82
N GLY A 158 -19.16 14.26 -32.96
CA GLY A 158 -18.38 13.91 -31.78
C GLY A 158 -19.17 13.05 -30.82
N THR A 159 -18.58 12.82 -29.64
CA THR A 159 -19.26 12.17 -28.52
C THR A 159 -19.11 13.07 -27.29
N ILE A 160 -20.20 13.23 -26.54
CA ILE A 160 -20.17 13.80 -25.20
C ILE A 160 -20.41 12.66 -24.22
N THR A 161 -19.69 12.66 -23.12
CA THR A 161 -19.98 11.76 -22.03
C THR A 161 -20.79 12.46 -20.95
N GLU A 162 -21.92 11.87 -20.59
CA GLU A 162 -22.62 12.21 -19.34
C GLU A 162 -22.28 11.16 -18.27
N PRO A 163 -21.32 11.46 -17.36
CA PRO A 163 -21.06 10.57 -16.23
C PRO A 163 -22.28 10.54 -15.34
N LYS A 164 -22.78 9.34 -15.04
CA LYS A 164 -23.90 9.16 -14.10
C LYS A 164 -23.42 9.20 -12.65
N GLU A 165 -22.19 8.75 -12.44
CA GLU A 165 -21.58 8.59 -11.13
C GLU A 165 -20.16 9.17 -11.13
N PRO A 166 -19.64 9.57 -9.95
CA PRO A 166 -18.22 9.89 -9.81
C PRO A 166 -17.34 8.73 -10.26
N VAL A 167 -16.19 9.04 -10.85
CA VAL A 167 -15.17 8.06 -11.20
C VAL A 167 -14.61 7.45 -9.91
N ILE A 168 -14.62 6.12 -9.82
CA ILE A 168 -14.06 5.38 -8.69
C ILE A 168 -12.56 5.19 -8.94
N LEU A 169 -11.75 5.56 -7.95
CA LEU A 169 -10.28 5.51 -8.01
C LEU A 169 -9.70 4.40 -7.12
N GLU A 170 -10.53 3.49 -6.62
CA GLU A 170 -10.11 2.40 -5.72
C GLU A 170 -8.96 1.60 -6.34
N ASP A 171 -9.12 1.09 -7.56
CA ASP A 171 -8.11 0.28 -8.24
C ASP A 171 -6.79 1.05 -8.45
N LEU A 172 -6.87 2.35 -8.73
CA LEU A 172 -5.68 3.20 -8.86
C LEU A 172 -4.97 3.41 -7.52
N TRP A 173 -5.70 3.47 -6.40
CA TRP A 173 -5.10 3.55 -5.07
C TRP A 173 -4.31 2.29 -4.69
N LEU A 174 -4.63 1.15 -5.29
CA LEU A 174 -3.98 -0.13 -5.02
C LEU A 174 -2.66 -0.33 -5.78
N THR A 175 -2.33 0.55 -6.74
CA THR A 175 -1.03 0.54 -7.42
C THR A 175 -0.08 1.54 -6.79
N ALA A 176 1.23 1.31 -6.91
CA ALA A 176 2.20 2.23 -6.31
C ALA A 176 2.17 3.63 -6.94
N TYR A 177 2.22 3.72 -8.28
CA TYR A 177 2.20 5.01 -8.97
C TYR A 177 0.85 5.72 -8.80
N GLY A 178 -0.25 4.96 -8.82
CA GLY A 178 -1.57 5.53 -8.58
C GLY A 178 -1.70 6.09 -7.16
N CYS A 179 -1.31 5.32 -6.14
CA CYS A 179 -1.24 5.78 -4.74
C CYS A 179 -0.41 7.07 -4.60
N GLN A 180 0.77 7.12 -5.21
CA GLN A 180 1.67 8.28 -5.16
C GLN A 180 1.03 9.53 -5.81
N VAL A 181 0.49 9.40 -7.03
CA VAL A 181 -0.14 10.50 -7.76
C VAL A 181 -1.38 11.01 -7.04
N LEU A 182 -2.24 10.11 -6.57
CA LEU A 182 -3.49 10.47 -5.88
C LEU A 182 -3.21 11.15 -4.53
N SER A 183 -2.21 10.66 -3.80
CA SER A 183 -1.74 11.29 -2.55
C SER A 183 -1.23 12.70 -2.81
N ALA A 184 -0.36 12.89 -3.81
CA ALA A 184 0.21 14.20 -4.16
C ALA A 184 -0.85 15.21 -4.64
N MET A 185 -1.94 14.73 -5.23
CA MET A 185 -3.07 15.55 -5.67
C MET A 185 -4.15 15.73 -4.57
N HIS A 186 -3.97 15.16 -3.39
CA HIS A 186 -4.96 15.14 -2.30
C HIS A 186 -6.33 14.61 -2.73
N LEU A 187 -6.35 13.55 -3.54
CA LEU A 187 -7.58 12.97 -4.07
C LEU A 187 -7.99 11.74 -3.27
N GLY A 188 -9.24 11.66 -2.83
CA GLY A 188 -9.77 10.44 -2.20
C GLY A 188 -10.17 9.36 -3.21
N LEU A 189 -11.05 8.44 -2.79
CA LEU A 189 -11.50 7.30 -3.60
C LEU A 189 -12.41 7.62 -4.80
N LYS A 190 -12.83 8.88 -4.95
CA LYS A 190 -13.79 9.29 -5.99
C LYS A 190 -13.46 10.66 -6.53
N THR A 191 -13.59 10.84 -7.84
CA THR A 191 -13.30 12.08 -8.55
C THR A 191 -14.25 12.34 -9.73
N ASP A 192 -14.13 13.50 -10.37
CA ASP A 192 -14.83 13.88 -11.60
C ASP A 192 -13.97 13.64 -12.87
N LEU A 193 -14.56 13.74 -14.07
CA LEU A 193 -13.86 13.50 -15.34
C LEU A 193 -12.75 14.51 -15.65
N ILE A 194 -12.91 15.76 -15.22
CA ILE A 194 -11.91 16.81 -15.43
C ILE A 194 -10.66 16.46 -14.62
N THR A 195 -10.87 16.05 -13.38
CA THR A 195 -9.78 15.63 -12.49
C THR A 195 -9.18 14.29 -12.95
N LEU A 196 -9.97 13.34 -13.45
CA LEU A 196 -9.44 12.12 -14.08
C LEU A 196 -8.51 12.43 -15.26
N SER A 197 -8.87 13.42 -16.08
CA SER A 197 -8.04 13.87 -17.21
C SER A 197 -6.71 14.47 -16.72
N LYS A 198 -6.71 15.17 -15.57
CA LYS A 198 -5.47 15.67 -14.94
C LYS A 198 -4.60 14.53 -14.42
N ILE A 199 -5.19 13.53 -13.77
CA ILE A 199 -4.46 12.32 -13.32
C ILE A 199 -3.77 11.66 -14.51
N LYS A 200 -4.52 11.45 -15.60
CA LYS A 200 -3.98 10.89 -16.84
C LYS A 200 -2.79 11.70 -17.38
N ALA A 201 -2.92 13.03 -17.43
CA ALA A 201 -1.85 13.90 -17.90
C ALA A 201 -0.60 13.88 -17.00
N VAL A 202 -0.75 13.63 -15.69
CA VAL A 202 0.39 13.45 -14.77
C VAL A 202 1.08 12.11 -15.02
N LEU A 203 0.31 11.03 -15.16
CA LEU A 203 0.84 9.70 -15.47
C LEU A 203 1.55 9.66 -16.83
N GLU A 204 1.01 10.31 -17.85
CA GLU A 204 1.65 10.42 -19.18
C GLU A 204 3.02 11.11 -19.11
N LYS A 205 3.18 12.11 -18.22
CA LYS A 205 4.49 12.76 -17.99
C LYS A 205 5.50 11.83 -17.30
N MET A 206 5.02 10.79 -16.64
CA MET A 206 5.84 9.72 -16.06
C MET A 206 6.02 8.54 -17.04
N GLU A 207 5.61 8.71 -18.31
CA GLU A 207 5.63 7.67 -19.34
C GLU A 207 4.74 6.47 -19.03
N LEU A 208 3.70 6.67 -18.20
CA LEU A 208 2.71 5.67 -17.83
C LEU A 208 1.39 5.90 -18.55
N THR A 209 0.77 4.83 -19.03
CA THR A 209 -0.55 4.90 -19.69
C THR A 209 -1.65 4.48 -18.72
N LEU A 210 -2.63 5.36 -18.49
CA LEU A 210 -3.84 5.02 -17.73
C LEU A 210 -4.93 4.51 -18.68
N ASN A 211 -5.29 3.24 -18.53
CA ASN A 211 -6.40 2.65 -19.27
C ASN A 211 -7.74 3.05 -18.65
N ILE A 212 -8.64 3.54 -19.49
CA ILE A 212 -9.98 3.98 -19.08
C ILE A 212 -11.00 3.22 -19.93
N GLU A 213 -11.89 2.48 -19.27
CA GLU A 213 -12.96 1.70 -19.92
C GLU A 213 -14.33 2.31 -19.57
N TRP A 214 -15.18 2.42 -20.58
CA TRP A 214 -16.54 2.91 -20.41
C TRP A 214 -17.50 1.75 -20.22
N SER A 215 -18.33 1.80 -19.18
CA SER A 215 -19.26 0.72 -18.87
C SER A 215 -20.57 1.27 -18.30
N GLU A 216 -21.66 0.52 -18.51
CA GLU A 216 -22.93 0.81 -17.84
C GLU A 216 -22.92 0.45 -16.35
N ARG A 217 -21.95 -0.36 -15.92
CA ARG A 217 -21.81 -0.86 -14.54
C ARG A 217 -20.35 -0.81 -14.08
N VAL A 218 -20.14 -0.66 -12.78
CA VAL A 218 -18.81 -0.79 -12.17
C VAL A 218 -18.32 -2.23 -12.36
N ILE A 219 -17.15 -2.39 -12.97
CA ILE A 219 -16.45 -3.68 -13.06
C ILE A 219 -15.16 -3.51 -12.25
N ASN A 220 -15.07 -4.17 -11.10
CA ASN A 220 -13.82 -4.19 -10.33
C ASN A 220 -12.92 -5.28 -10.91
N LYS A 221 -11.78 -4.87 -11.48
CA LYS A 221 -10.71 -5.76 -11.92
C LYS A 221 -9.44 -5.36 -11.18
N SER A 222 -9.34 -5.71 -9.90
CA SER A 222 -8.09 -5.54 -9.17
C SER A 222 -7.12 -6.62 -9.65
N HIS A 223 -5.99 -6.20 -10.22
CA HIS A 223 -4.92 -7.09 -10.67
C HIS A 223 -3.82 -7.29 -9.62
N VAL A 224 -3.82 -6.49 -8.56
CA VAL A 224 -2.78 -6.54 -7.53
C VAL A 224 -3.15 -7.57 -6.47
N ASN A 225 -2.24 -8.52 -6.21
CA ASN A 225 -2.40 -9.49 -5.13
C ASN A 225 -1.90 -8.87 -3.82
N MET A 226 -2.79 -8.74 -2.83
CA MET A 226 -2.44 -8.25 -1.50
C MET A 226 -3.43 -8.82 -0.48
N SER A 227 -3.02 -8.85 0.78
CA SER A 227 -3.88 -9.21 1.90
C SER A 227 -5.01 -8.19 2.06
N GLU A 228 -6.14 -8.67 2.61
CA GLU A 228 -7.26 -7.79 2.96
C GLU A 228 -6.86 -6.71 3.99
N ALA A 229 -5.88 -7.01 4.84
CA ALA A 229 -5.33 -6.07 5.81
C ALA A 229 -4.61 -4.91 5.10
N MET A 230 -3.72 -5.22 4.16
CA MET A 230 -3.02 -4.22 3.34
C MET A 230 -4.00 -3.39 2.51
N LYS A 231 -4.96 -4.04 1.84
CA LYS A 231 -6.00 -3.35 1.07
C LYS A 231 -6.80 -2.38 1.93
N THR A 232 -7.27 -2.85 3.09
CA THR A 232 -8.05 -2.03 4.04
C THR A 232 -7.25 -0.81 4.49
N LEU A 233 -5.97 -1.00 4.81
CA LEU A 233 -5.08 0.06 5.23
C LEU A 233 -4.91 1.14 4.16
N ILE A 234 -4.63 0.76 2.91
CA ILE A 234 -4.49 1.69 1.78
C ILE A 234 -5.79 2.48 1.56
N LEU A 235 -6.94 1.80 1.51
CA LEU A 235 -8.23 2.44 1.27
C LEU A 235 -8.70 3.32 2.44
N ARG A 236 -8.33 2.97 3.67
CA ARG A 236 -8.54 3.80 4.87
C ARG A 236 -7.75 5.10 4.77
N ARG A 237 -6.48 5.06 4.34
CA ARG A 237 -5.66 6.26 4.08
C ARG A 237 -6.29 7.13 2.99
N ALA A 238 -6.68 6.54 1.87
CA ALA A 238 -7.37 7.23 0.78
C ALA A 238 -8.68 7.91 1.21
N SER A 239 -9.45 7.27 2.09
CA SER A 239 -10.71 7.80 2.62
C SER A 239 -10.50 9.01 3.54
N ASN A 240 -9.39 9.02 4.29
CA ASN A 240 -9.07 10.08 5.24
C ASN A 240 -8.54 11.37 4.59
N LEU A 241 -8.11 11.32 3.32
CA LEU A 241 -7.63 12.50 2.58
C LEU A 241 -8.73 13.52 2.23
N LYS A 242 -10.02 13.18 2.40
CA LYS A 242 -11.16 14.07 2.12
C LYS A 242 -11.60 14.96 3.29
N ARG A 243 -10.75 15.20 4.29
CA ARG A 243 -11.06 16.13 5.40
C ARG A 243 -10.49 17.52 5.18
#